data_AF-A0A1Y4VJ93-F1
#
_entry.id   AF-A0A1Y4VJ93-F1
#
_cell.length_a   1.000
_cell.length_b   1.000
_cell.length_c   1.000
_cell.angle_alpha   90.00
_cell.angle_beta   90.00
_cell.angle_gamma   90.00
#
_symmetry.space_group_name_H-M   'P 1'
#
loop_
_entity.id
_entity.type
_entity.pdbx_description
1 polymer ?
#
loop_
_entity_poly.entity_id
_entity_poly.type
_entity_poly.pdbx_seq_one_letter_code
_entity_poly.pdbx_strand_id
1 'polypeptide(L)'
;MQNGVLKKIGISFMLLLAAFFYLHTGVQAGEKGDQADSFRYGKSALEESGLSFGLLNAGAWTRSGNAYYSSNGKVINGAYARGIDVSGNNGAIDWNAVKADGVDFAIIRCGYGMNQTNQDDPQWLANVTGCEAAGIPYGVYIYSYADSVSRAVSEADHVLRLINGRRLAYPVYFDMEDQSIFSTTTAKQRSQIAKAFCQRIEAAGYEAAIYASNYSFTNELPEKTFNKWGRWVAHYSAKCGYKGTYQMWQATNQGRVAGVQGPVDINFLISDQIFVKPTVKVTTAGKKKVKVSWKPKKKGSTVQIYYSRSKKGKYKLLTKNAKKGSAKIKKLKSGKKYYFKVRLSRQLNGVTVCSRYSKTVSVRVR
;
A
#
# COMPACT_ATOMS: atom_id res chain seq x y z
N MET A 1 -20.72 -58.95 40.58
CA MET A 1 -19.54 -59.69 40.07
C MET A 1 -19.70 -59.78 38.55
N GLN A 2 -19.46 -58.71 37.77
CA GLN A 2 -18.15 -58.19 37.34
C GLN A 2 -17.16 -59.30 36.95
N ASN A 3 -17.15 -59.66 35.66
CA ASN A 3 -15.95 -59.81 34.82
C ASN A 3 -16.37 -60.29 33.43
N GLY A 4 -16.07 -59.51 32.38
CA GLY A 4 -16.19 -60.02 31.02
C GLY A 4 -16.36 -59.00 29.90
N VAL A 5 -15.49 -57.99 29.77
CA VAL A 5 -15.14 -57.43 28.45
C VAL A 5 -13.70 -56.89 28.51
N LEU A 6 -12.73 -57.69 28.05
CA LEU A 6 -11.35 -57.25 27.83
C LEU A 6 -10.77 -58.06 26.67
N LYS A 7 -10.89 -57.53 25.45
CA LYS A 7 -9.93 -57.69 24.34
C LYS A 7 -10.48 -57.01 23.09
N LYS A 8 -10.07 -55.75 22.90
CA LYS A 8 -9.79 -55.08 21.62
C LYS A 8 -9.77 -53.58 21.91
N ILE A 9 -8.59 -53.04 22.18
CA ILE A 9 -8.12 -51.69 21.80
C ILE A 9 -6.66 -51.69 22.21
N GLY A 10 -5.78 -51.75 21.23
CA GLY A 10 -4.34 -51.70 21.42
C GLY A 10 -3.73 -51.88 20.05
N ILE A 11 -2.99 -50.85 19.59
CA ILE A 11 -2.34 -50.75 18.28
C ILE A 11 -3.27 -50.22 17.16
N SER A 12 -3.76 -48.98 17.27
CA SER A 12 -3.98 -48.13 16.09
C SER A 12 -4.20 -46.65 16.46
N PHE A 13 -3.37 -46.08 17.34
CA PHE A 13 -3.47 -44.63 17.65
C PHE A 13 -2.13 -43.94 17.88
N MET A 14 -1.02 -44.58 17.51
CA MET A 14 0.33 -44.04 17.69
C MET A 14 1.16 -44.08 16.39
N LEU A 15 0.50 -43.95 15.24
CA LEU A 15 1.14 -43.79 13.93
C LEU A 15 0.47 -42.71 13.05
N LEU A 16 -0.62 -42.08 13.51
CA LEU A 16 -1.31 -41.02 12.75
C LEU A 16 -1.06 -39.59 13.25
N LEU A 17 -0.29 -39.40 14.33
CA LEU A 17 0.08 -38.06 14.82
C LEU A 17 1.49 -37.58 14.40
N ALA A 18 2.32 -38.46 13.82
CA ALA A 18 3.67 -38.08 13.36
C ALA A 18 3.73 -37.68 11.87
N ALA A 19 2.66 -37.90 11.10
CA ALA A 19 2.65 -37.62 9.65
C ALA A 19 2.03 -36.27 9.25
N PHE A 20 1.49 -35.49 10.20
CA PHE A 20 0.87 -34.17 9.92
C PHE A 20 1.76 -32.96 10.20
N PHE A 21 3.00 -33.16 10.70
CA PHE A 21 3.94 -32.08 10.99
C PHE A 21 5.16 -32.02 10.06
N TYR A 22 5.24 -32.89 9.06
CA TYR A 22 6.40 -32.98 8.18
C TYR A 22 6.01 -32.86 6.70
N LEU A 23 5.33 -31.78 6.30
CA LEU A 23 5.25 -31.43 4.88
C LEU A 23 4.88 -29.95 4.65
N HIS A 24 5.62 -29.00 5.22
CA HIS A 24 5.53 -27.58 4.79
C HIS A 24 6.89 -26.86 4.74
N THR A 25 8.01 -27.54 4.98
CA THR A 25 9.36 -26.97 4.79
C THR A 25 9.88 -27.22 3.37
N GLY A 26 9.06 -26.91 2.38
CA GLY A 26 9.53 -26.76 1.01
C GLY A 26 9.70 -25.27 0.73
N VAL A 27 10.84 -24.69 1.10
CA VAL A 27 11.22 -23.37 0.58
C VAL A 27 11.31 -23.55 -0.94
N GLN A 28 10.39 -22.93 -1.68
CA GLN A 28 10.29 -23.07 -3.12
C GLN A 28 11.60 -22.55 -3.74
N ALA A 29 12.07 -23.09 -4.87
CA ALA A 29 13.36 -22.72 -5.44
C ALA A 29 13.53 -21.21 -5.68
N GLY A 30 12.43 -20.45 -5.83
CA GLY A 30 12.43 -18.98 -5.92
C GLY A 30 12.70 -18.25 -4.61
N GLU A 31 12.50 -18.86 -3.44
CA GLU A 31 12.67 -18.23 -2.12
C GLU A 31 14.07 -18.39 -1.51
N LYS A 32 14.97 -19.15 -2.15
CA LYS A 32 16.34 -19.36 -1.67
C LYS A 32 17.29 -18.35 -2.31
N GLY A 33 17.90 -17.50 -1.48
CA GLY A 33 18.93 -16.56 -1.92
C GLY A 33 18.36 -15.49 -2.86
N ASP A 34 17.41 -14.71 -2.34
CA ASP A 34 16.75 -13.64 -3.10
C ASP A 34 17.79 -12.68 -3.70
N GLN A 35 17.88 -12.68 -5.03
CA GLN A 35 18.61 -11.70 -5.83
C GLN A 35 17.66 -10.78 -6.59
N ALA A 36 16.39 -10.73 -6.19
CA ALA A 36 15.41 -9.82 -6.73
C ALA A 36 15.72 -8.41 -6.22
N ASP A 37 16.33 -7.65 -7.11
CA ASP A 37 16.14 -6.22 -7.15
C ASP A 37 14.90 -5.97 -8.01
N SER A 38 14.16 -4.88 -7.79
CA SER A 38 13.03 -4.46 -8.64
C SER A 38 13.45 -4.05 -10.08
N PHE A 39 14.60 -4.56 -10.54
CA PHE A 39 15.25 -4.33 -11.83
C PHE A 39 15.05 -5.49 -12.84
N ARG A 40 14.54 -6.66 -12.42
CA ARG A 40 14.43 -7.84 -13.31
C ARG A 40 13.12 -7.88 -14.09
N TYR A 41 12.86 -6.87 -14.91
CA TYR A 41 11.84 -7.00 -15.96
C TYR A 41 12.37 -7.88 -17.10
N GLY A 42 12.04 -9.17 -17.06
CA GLY A 42 12.33 -10.12 -18.13
C GLY A 42 11.55 -9.79 -19.41
N LYS A 43 12.26 -9.38 -20.47
CA LYS A 43 11.92 -9.43 -21.91
C LYS A 43 10.49 -9.11 -22.44
N SER A 44 9.56 -8.58 -21.65
CA SER A 44 8.22 -8.18 -22.13
C SER A 44 7.75 -6.78 -21.65
N ALA A 45 8.65 -5.99 -21.07
CA ALA A 45 8.38 -4.58 -20.72
C ALA A 45 9.38 -3.58 -21.35
N LEU A 46 10.17 -4.01 -22.35
CA LEU A 46 11.01 -3.12 -23.14
C LEU A 46 10.24 -2.69 -24.39
N GLU A 47 9.43 -1.65 -24.28
CA GLU A 47 9.14 -0.79 -25.42
C GLU A 47 9.75 0.59 -25.18
N GLU A 48 10.62 0.92 -26.12
CA GLU A 48 11.45 2.11 -26.28
C GLU A 48 12.61 2.31 -25.30
N SER A 49 13.79 1.98 -25.84
CA SER A 49 15.13 2.30 -25.37
C SER A 49 15.25 3.70 -24.77
N GLY A 50 15.17 3.78 -23.44
CA GLY A 50 15.62 4.92 -22.65
C GLY A 50 17.10 4.84 -22.30
N LEU A 51 17.97 4.30 -23.18
CA LEU A 51 19.42 4.45 -23.00
C LEU A 51 19.78 5.92 -23.30
N SER A 52 20.13 6.65 -22.24
CA SER A 52 20.80 7.97 -22.17
C SER A 52 20.01 9.24 -21.78
N PHE A 53 18.70 9.23 -21.46
CA PHE A 53 18.02 10.52 -21.22
C PHE A 53 18.14 11.08 -19.79
N GLY A 54 18.39 10.25 -18.78
CA GLY A 54 18.64 10.70 -17.39
C GLY A 54 20.04 11.30 -17.15
N LEU A 55 20.97 11.08 -18.08
CA LEU A 55 22.34 11.63 -18.05
C LEU A 55 22.43 13.02 -18.68
N LEU A 56 21.47 13.41 -19.52
CA LEU A 56 21.53 14.62 -20.34
C LEU A 56 20.80 15.83 -19.75
N ASN A 57 20.10 15.68 -18.61
CA ASN A 57 19.38 16.79 -17.99
C ASN A 57 19.54 16.79 -16.47
N ALA A 58 20.30 17.75 -15.95
CA ALA A 58 20.55 17.95 -14.52
C ALA A 58 19.27 18.19 -13.67
N GLY A 59 18.11 18.41 -14.30
CA GLY A 59 16.81 18.60 -13.64
C GLY A 59 15.84 17.41 -13.73
N ALA A 60 16.26 16.26 -14.29
CA ALA A 60 15.38 15.10 -14.41
C ALA A 60 15.02 14.56 -13.02
N TRP A 61 13.73 14.30 -12.80
CA TRP A 61 13.18 13.75 -11.56
C TRP A 61 13.37 14.61 -10.32
N THR A 62 13.86 15.84 -10.44
CA THR A 62 14.04 16.75 -9.30
C THR A 62 12.90 17.76 -9.22
N ARG A 63 12.82 18.43 -8.07
CA ARG A 63 11.89 19.54 -7.86
C ARG A 63 12.55 20.84 -8.32
N SER A 64 11.84 21.64 -9.11
CA SER A 64 12.19 23.03 -9.37
C SER A 64 10.98 23.92 -9.10
N GLY A 65 11.14 24.87 -8.17
CA GLY A 65 10.04 25.65 -7.61
C GLY A 65 8.95 24.76 -7.00
N ASN A 66 7.74 24.84 -7.56
CA ASN A 66 6.55 24.10 -7.08
C ASN A 66 6.19 22.88 -7.93
N ALA A 67 7.07 22.45 -8.83
CA ALA A 67 6.81 21.34 -9.75
C ALA A 67 7.96 20.32 -9.75
N TYR A 68 7.61 19.07 -10.06
CA TYR A 68 8.57 18.01 -10.38
C TYR A 68 8.64 17.82 -11.88
N TYR A 69 9.82 17.53 -12.40
CA TYR A 69 10.08 17.42 -13.83
C TYR A 69 10.46 15.99 -14.19
N SER A 70 9.93 15.51 -15.30
CA SER A 70 10.20 14.17 -15.83
C SER A 70 11.52 14.14 -16.60
N SER A 71 11.95 12.96 -17.04
CA SER A 71 13.14 12.80 -17.88
C SER A 71 13.14 13.68 -19.13
N ASN A 72 11.98 13.90 -19.75
CA ASN A 72 11.86 14.77 -20.93
C ASN A 72 11.69 16.27 -20.62
N GLY A 73 11.97 16.69 -19.39
CA GLY A 73 11.85 18.09 -18.96
C GLY A 73 10.42 18.60 -18.83
N LYS A 74 9.39 17.75 -18.98
CA LYS A 74 7.99 18.15 -18.77
C LYS A 74 7.59 18.00 -17.31
N VAL A 75 6.72 18.90 -16.86
CA VAL A 75 6.12 18.83 -15.52
C VAL A 75 5.35 17.52 -15.34
N ILE A 76 5.60 16.85 -14.22
CA ILE A 76 4.83 15.69 -13.78
C ILE A 76 3.54 16.19 -13.13
N ASN A 77 2.50 16.35 -13.93
CA ASN A 77 1.20 16.83 -13.45
C ASN A 77 0.64 15.90 -12.37
N GLY A 78 0.30 16.48 -11.22
CA GLY A 78 -0.27 15.76 -10.07
C GLY A 78 0.77 15.16 -9.12
N ALA A 79 2.07 15.33 -9.36
CA ALA A 79 3.09 14.95 -8.38
C ALA A 79 3.03 15.86 -7.15
N TYR A 80 2.81 15.25 -5.98
CA TYR A 80 2.75 15.92 -4.68
C TYR A 80 4.03 15.80 -3.88
N ALA A 81 4.77 14.72 -4.10
CA ALA A 81 5.96 14.37 -3.36
C ALA A 81 6.83 13.44 -4.21
N ARG A 82 8.15 13.56 -4.06
CA ARG A 82 9.14 12.66 -4.63
C ARG A 82 9.70 11.76 -3.54
N GLY A 83 9.72 10.46 -3.78
CA GLY A 83 10.28 9.49 -2.85
C GLY A 83 11.24 8.53 -3.52
N ILE A 84 11.87 7.71 -2.71
CA ILE A 84 12.67 6.56 -3.14
C ILE A 84 12.07 5.28 -2.58
N ASP A 85 12.34 4.15 -3.22
CA ASP A 85 12.19 2.85 -2.59
C ASP A 85 13.55 2.16 -2.50
N VAL A 86 13.79 1.49 -1.37
CA VAL A 86 15.12 0.99 -1.00
C VAL A 86 15.06 -0.37 -0.31
N SER A 87 16.15 -1.10 -0.43
CA SER A 87 16.36 -2.44 0.12
C SER A 87 17.83 -2.63 0.53
N GLY A 88 18.18 -3.86 0.92
CA GLY A 88 19.56 -4.31 1.14
C GLY A 88 20.50 -4.02 -0.03
N ASN A 89 19.97 -3.96 -1.24
CA ASN A 89 20.74 -3.78 -2.47
C ASN A 89 21.28 -2.35 -2.64
N ASN A 90 20.71 -1.38 -1.93
CA ASN A 90 21.20 0.00 -1.92
C ASN A 90 22.34 0.20 -0.89
N GLY A 91 22.69 -0.83 -0.11
CA GLY A 91 23.74 -0.75 0.89
C GLY A 91 23.43 0.27 2.00
N ALA A 92 24.48 0.84 2.57
CA ALA A 92 24.36 1.88 3.60
C ALA A 92 23.94 3.22 2.99
N ILE A 93 22.97 3.88 3.61
CA ILE A 93 22.36 5.13 3.13
C ILE A 93 22.59 6.26 4.13
N ASP A 94 23.08 7.40 3.64
CA ASP A 94 23.07 8.66 4.40
C ASP A 94 21.70 9.33 4.25
N TRP A 95 20.83 9.10 5.24
CA TRP A 95 19.46 9.61 5.23
C TRP A 95 19.36 11.14 5.40
N ASN A 96 20.38 11.79 5.97
CA ASN A 96 20.41 13.25 6.06
C ASN A 96 20.73 13.87 4.69
N ALA A 97 21.68 13.29 3.95
CA ALA A 97 21.94 13.67 2.58
C ALA A 97 20.73 13.40 1.67
N VAL A 98 20.04 12.27 1.84
CA VAL A 98 18.79 11.97 1.13
C VAL A 98 17.72 13.02 1.42
N LYS A 99 17.57 13.44 2.69
CA LYS A 99 16.64 14.52 3.06
C LYS A 99 17.01 15.83 2.37
N ALA A 100 18.30 16.19 2.40
CA ALA A 100 18.82 17.42 1.82
C ALA A 100 18.68 17.46 0.29
N ASP A 101 18.74 16.30 -0.38
CA ASP A 101 18.46 16.16 -1.81
C ASP A 101 17.00 16.49 -2.17
N GLY A 102 16.10 16.53 -1.18
CA GLY A 102 14.69 16.83 -1.38
C GLY A 102 13.84 15.57 -1.59
N VAL A 103 14.22 14.45 -0.96
CA VAL A 103 13.36 13.27 -0.86
C VAL A 103 12.31 13.49 0.24
N ASP A 104 11.04 13.35 -0.15
CA ASP A 104 9.87 13.61 0.66
C ASP A 104 9.39 12.37 1.45
N PHE A 105 9.65 11.16 0.94
CA PHE A 105 9.27 9.90 1.58
C PHE A 105 10.13 8.72 1.10
N ALA A 106 10.08 7.60 1.83
CA ALA A 106 10.69 6.34 1.42
C ALA A 106 9.71 5.16 1.50
N ILE A 107 9.84 4.15 0.62
CA ILE A 107 9.19 2.84 0.77
C ILE A 107 10.28 1.78 0.95
N ILE A 108 10.31 1.13 2.11
CA ILE A 108 11.47 0.31 2.53
C ILE A 108 11.13 -1.18 2.44
N ARG A 109 11.99 -1.99 1.83
CA ARG A 109 11.82 -3.46 1.84
C ARG A 109 12.02 -3.96 3.25
N CYS A 110 11.03 -4.67 3.79
CA CYS A 110 11.16 -5.32 5.09
C CYS A 110 11.67 -6.76 4.98
N GLY A 111 11.44 -7.40 3.83
CA GLY A 111 11.90 -8.75 3.54
C GLY A 111 11.28 -9.24 2.25
N TYR A 112 11.35 -10.55 2.05
CA TYR A 112 10.74 -11.27 0.95
C TYR A 112 10.15 -12.60 1.46
N GLY A 113 9.17 -13.15 0.74
CA GLY A 113 8.67 -14.49 1.04
C GLY A 113 7.97 -14.61 2.40
N MET A 114 7.90 -15.87 2.87
CA MET A 114 7.22 -16.25 4.11
C MET A 114 7.87 -15.67 5.37
N ASN A 115 7.14 -15.68 6.49
CA ASN A 115 7.63 -15.18 7.77
C ASN A 115 8.81 -15.97 8.35
N GLN A 116 10.01 -15.68 7.86
CA GLN A 116 11.28 -16.28 8.27
C GLN A 116 12.32 -15.18 8.47
N THR A 117 13.06 -15.23 9.57
CA THR A 117 14.03 -14.17 9.92
C THR A 117 15.22 -14.11 8.98
N ASN A 118 15.58 -15.22 8.32
CA ASN A 118 16.61 -15.25 7.28
C ASN A 118 16.13 -14.67 5.93
N GLN A 119 14.86 -14.27 5.83
CA GLN A 119 14.30 -13.56 4.69
C GLN A 119 13.95 -12.10 5.05
N ASP A 120 14.35 -11.63 6.24
CA ASP A 120 14.33 -10.21 6.57
C ASP A 120 15.34 -9.48 5.66
N ASP A 121 14.97 -8.29 5.19
CA ASP A 121 15.90 -7.47 4.41
C ASP A 121 17.07 -7.03 5.34
N PRO A 122 18.34 -7.25 4.95
CA PRO A 122 19.47 -6.99 5.85
C PRO A 122 19.61 -5.52 6.24
N GLN A 123 19.09 -4.59 5.42
CA GLN A 123 19.10 -3.16 5.69
C GLN A 123 17.79 -2.64 6.28
N TRP A 124 16.78 -3.49 6.51
CA TRP A 124 15.46 -3.11 7.05
C TRP A 124 15.59 -2.19 8.27
N LEU A 125 16.29 -2.65 9.31
CA LEU A 125 16.36 -1.92 10.58
C LEU A 125 17.13 -0.60 10.44
N ALA A 126 18.25 -0.62 9.71
CA ALA A 126 19.08 0.56 9.47
C ALA A 126 18.31 1.63 8.66
N ASN A 127 17.63 1.22 7.59
CA ASN A 127 16.85 2.11 6.74
C ASN A 127 15.68 2.76 7.48
N VAL A 128 14.94 1.97 8.26
CA VAL A 128 13.81 2.51 9.03
C VAL A 128 14.29 3.48 10.11
N THR A 129 15.32 3.11 10.86
CA THR A 129 15.87 3.97 11.92
C THR A 129 16.45 5.26 11.35
N GLY A 130 17.13 5.17 10.20
CA GLY A 130 17.63 6.33 9.47
C GLY A 130 16.54 7.28 8.99
N CYS A 131 15.45 6.75 8.41
CA CYS A 131 14.26 7.54 8.08
C CYS A 131 13.64 8.23 9.30
N GLU A 132 13.50 7.51 10.42
CA GLU A 132 12.94 8.05 11.66
C GLU A 132 13.80 9.18 12.23
N ALA A 133 15.13 9.02 12.23
CA ALA A 133 16.08 10.03 12.69
C ALA A 133 16.09 11.27 11.78
N ALA A 134 16.06 11.08 10.45
CA ALA A 134 16.03 12.17 9.47
C ALA A 134 14.64 12.83 9.30
N GLY A 135 13.61 12.32 9.99
CA GLY A 135 12.23 12.80 9.85
C GLY A 135 11.64 12.57 8.44
N ILE A 136 12.08 11.52 7.74
CA ILE A 136 11.53 11.11 6.44
C ILE A 136 10.35 10.15 6.70
N PRO A 137 9.12 10.52 6.33
CA PRO A 137 7.98 9.61 6.44
C PRO A 137 8.15 8.41 5.52
N TYR A 138 7.84 7.20 6.01
CA TYR A 138 8.04 5.97 5.23
C TYR A 138 6.82 5.05 5.20
N GLY A 139 6.83 4.15 4.22
CA GLY A 139 6.02 2.94 4.11
C GLY A 139 6.93 1.74 3.94
N VAL A 140 6.34 0.58 3.69
CA VAL A 140 7.11 -0.67 3.62
C VAL A 140 6.60 -1.53 2.47
N TYR A 141 7.43 -2.44 1.98
CA TYR A 141 6.99 -3.48 1.07
C TYR A 141 7.63 -4.82 1.42
N ILE A 142 7.00 -5.89 0.95
CA ILE A 142 7.52 -7.25 0.96
C ILE A 142 7.45 -7.81 -0.45
N TYR A 143 8.58 -8.33 -0.95
CA TYR A 143 8.63 -9.00 -2.24
C TYR A 143 7.95 -10.37 -2.12
N SER A 144 6.88 -10.58 -2.90
CA SER A 144 6.01 -11.75 -2.76
C SER A 144 6.52 -12.96 -3.54
N TYR A 145 6.65 -14.09 -2.84
CA TYR A 145 6.71 -15.43 -3.43
C TYR A 145 5.45 -16.26 -3.12
N ALA A 146 4.37 -15.62 -2.65
CA ALA A 146 3.12 -16.32 -2.38
C ALA A 146 2.41 -16.80 -3.66
N ASP A 147 2.31 -18.10 -3.82
CA ASP A 147 1.50 -18.82 -4.82
C ASP A 147 0.16 -19.33 -4.26
N SER A 148 -0.07 -19.11 -2.96
CA SER A 148 -1.23 -19.60 -2.22
C SER A 148 -1.68 -18.62 -1.14
N VAL A 149 -2.93 -18.76 -0.71
CA VAL A 149 -3.51 -17.94 0.37
C VAL A 149 -2.75 -18.11 1.68
N SER A 150 -2.34 -19.33 2.02
CA SER A 150 -1.59 -19.61 3.26
C SER A 150 -0.25 -18.87 3.26
N ARG A 151 0.49 -18.92 2.14
CA ARG A 151 1.76 -18.20 1.98
C ARG A 151 1.54 -16.70 2.07
N ALA A 152 0.54 -16.14 1.39
CA ALA A 152 0.21 -14.71 1.48
C ALA A 152 -0.11 -14.24 2.92
N VAL A 153 -0.74 -15.09 3.74
CA VAL A 153 -0.95 -14.80 5.17
C VAL A 153 0.38 -14.82 5.93
N SER A 154 1.26 -15.79 5.64
CA SER A 154 2.62 -15.84 6.20
C SER A 154 3.42 -14.58 5.85
N GLU A 155 3.44 -14.16 4.59
CA GLU A 155 4.13 -12.93 4.17
C GLU A 155 3.52 -11.68 4.87
N ALA A 156 2.20 -11.62 5.06
CA ALA A 156 1.59 -10.56 5.85
C ALA A 156 2.05 -10.58 7.32
N ASP A 157 2.14 -11.76 7.94
CA ASP A 157 2.64 -11.91 9.31
C ASP A 157 4.14 -11.56 9.43
N HIS A 158 4.93 -11.77 8.37
CA HIS A 158 6.31 -11.30 8.26
C HIS A 158 6.39 -9.79 8.39
N VAL A 159 5.61 -9.08 7.58
CA VAL A 159 5.54 -7.61 7.65
C VAL A 159 5.11 -7.18 9.05
N LEU A 160 4.04 -7.78 9.58
CA LEU A 160 3.49 -7.39 10.90
C LEU A 160 4.49 -7.59 12.04
N ARG A 161 5.32 -8.64 11.99
CA ARG A 161 6.43 -8.83 12.94
C ARG A 161 7.41 -7.67 12.90
N LEU A 162 7.82 -7.26 11.69
CA LEU A 162 8.85 -6.25 11.49
C LEU A 162 8.39 -4.81 11.75
N ILE A 163 7.12 -4.50 11.46
CA ILE A 163 6.56 -3.15 11.69
C ILE A 163 5.98 -2.96 13.09
N ASN A 164 6.01 -3.97 13.95
CA ASN A 164 5.46 -3.86 15.31
C ASN A 164 6.12 -2.70 16.08
N GLY A 165 5.29 -1.87 16.72
CA GLY A 165 5.75 -0.67 17.42
C GLY A 165 6.16 0.50 16.52
N ARG A 166 6.16 0.34 15.20
CA ARG A 166 6.55 1.39 14.24
C ARG A 166 5.36 2.14 13.69
N ARG A 167 5.58 3.39 13.27
CA ARG A 167 4.52 4.28 12.77
C ARG A 167 4.73 4.58 11.29
N LEU A 168 4.01 3.85 10.45
CA LEU A 168 4.03 4.06 9.01
C LEU A 168 3.23 5.31 8.61
N ALA A 169 3.83 6.13 7.74
CA ALA A 169 3.16 7.23 7.08
C ALA A 169 2.62 6.83 5.70
N TYR A 170 3.17 5.79 5.07
CA TYR A 170 2.70 5.23 3.81
C TYR A 170 2.20 3.79 4.01
N PRO A 171 1.48 3.20 3.03
CA PRO A 171 0.98 1.83 3.13
C PRO A 171 2.07 0.77 3.32
N VAL A 172 1.61 -0.42 3.69
CA VAL A 172 2.28 -1.69 3.40
C VAL A 172 1.94 -2.05 1.96
N TYR A 173 2.95 -2.22 1.12
CA TYR A 173 2.81 -2.64 -0.26
C TYR A 173 3.07 -4.13 -0.38
N PHE A 174 2.12 -4.82 -1.01
CA PHE A 174 2.31 -6.18 -1.48
C PHE A 174 2.91 -6.11 -2.88
N ASP A 175 4.20 -6.42 -2.98
CA ASP A 175 4.94 -6.39 -4.23
C ASP A 175 4.71 -7.70 -4.98
N MET A 176 3.90 -7.62 -6.04
CA MET A 176 3.54 -8.74 -6.89
C MET A 176 4.18 -8.56 -8.25
N GLU A 177 5.40 -9.09 -8.42
CA GLU A 177 6.13 -9.02 -9.68
C GLU A 177 6.75 -10.35 -10.14
N ASP A 178 6.82 -11.36 -9.27
CA ASP A 178 7.61 -12.55 -9.54
C ASP A 178 7.05 -13.43 -10.68
N GLN A 179 7.88 -13.65 -11.70
CA GLN A 179 7.50 -14.40 -12.90
C GLN A 179 7.23 -15.88 -12.61
N SER A 180 7.91 -16.47 -11.64
CA SER A 180 7.65 -17.87 -11.26
C SER A 180 6.25 -18.02 -10.67
N ILE A 181 5.81 -17.02 -9.89
CA ILE A 181 4.44 -16.96 -9.37
C ILE A 181 3.44 -16.70 -10.49
N PHE A 182 3.71 -15.77 -11.41
CA PHE A 182 2.80 -15.47 -12.53
C PHE A 182 2.62 -16.65 -13.48
N SER A 183 3.68 -17.43 -13.72
CA SER A 183 3.66 -18.62 -14.58
C SER A 183 2.91 -19.82 -13.98
N THR A 184 2.79 -19.89 -12.66
CA THR A 184 2.21 -21.03 -11.93
C THR A 184 0.84 -20.74 -11.32
N THR A 185 0.38 -19.49 -11.37
CA THR A 185 -0.91 -19.07 -10.83
C THR A 185 -1.80 -18.48 -11.91
N THR A 186 -3.11 -18.53 -11.71
CA THR A 186 -4.10 -17.81 -12.51
C THR A 186 -4.34 -16.41 -11.94
N ALA A 187 -4.85 -15.48 -12.77
CA ALA A 187 -5.29 -14.16 -12.31
C ALA A 187 -6.29 -14.23 -11.12
N LYS A 188 -7.18 -15.24 -11.14
CA LYS A 188 -8.13 -15.49 -10.05
C LYS A 188 -7.41 -15.91 -8.76
N GLN A 189 -6.44 -16.82 -8.81
CA GLN A 189 -5.62 -17.20 -7.66
C GLN A 189 -4.87 -15.99 -7.11
N ARG A 190 -4.17 -15.23 -7.97
CA ARG A 190 -3.48 -13.98 -7.58
C ARG A 190 -4.40 -12.98 -6.88
N SER A 191 -5.65 -12.86 -7.33
CA SER A 191 -6.63 -12.00 -6.65
C SER A 191 -6.99 -12.48 -5.24
N GLN A 192 -7.00 -13.79 -4.97
CA GLN A 192 -7.25 -14.33 -3.62
C GLN A 192 -6.02 -14.21 -2.72
N ILE A 193 -4.83 -14.42 -3.28
CA ILE A 193 -3.53 -14.22 -2.61
C ILE A 193 -3.42 -12.76 -2.13
N ALA A 194 -3.58 -11.80 -3.04
CA ALA A 194 -3.57 -10.38 -2.71
C ALA A 194 -4.65 -10.00 -1.70
N LYS A 195 -5.85 -10.58 -1.82
CA LYS A 195 -6.93 -10.36 -0.86
C LYS A 195 -6.57 -10.83 0.54
N ALA A 196 -5.97 -12.02 0.67
CA ALA A 196 -5.59 -12.58 1.96
C ALA A 196 -4.53 -11.71 2.65
N PHE A 197 -3.47 -11.36 1.91
CA PHE A 197 -2.42 -10.46 2.40
C PHE A 197 -3.00 -9.12 2.86
N CYS A 198 -3.72 -8.42 1.98
CA CYS A 198 -4.22 -7.09 2.28
C CYS A 198 -5.22 -7.09 3.44
N GLN A 199 -6.12 -8.09 3.52
CA GLN A 199 -7.07 -8.18 4.63
C GLN A 199 -6.37 -8.43 5.97
N ARG A 200 -5.28 -9.21 5.98
CA ARG A 200 -4.49 -9.47 7.18
C ARG A 200 -3.82 -8.19 7.69
N ILE A 201 -3.17 -7.44 6.80
CA ILE A 201 -2.57 -6.12 7.10
C ILE A 201 -3.64 -5.12 7.59
N GLU A 202 -4.78 -5.04 6.90
CA GLU A 202 -5.87 -4.14 7.26
C GLU A 202 -6.50 -4.49 8.61
N ALA A 203 -6.62 -5.78 8.95
CA ALA A 203 -7.11 -6.25 10.24
C ALA A 203 -6.19 -5.85 11.40
N ALA A 204 -4.87 -5.76 11.16
CA ALA A 204 -3.90 -5.23 12.11
C ALA A 204 -3.90 -3.69 12.22
N GLY A 205 -4.74 -3.01 11.43
CA GLY A 205 -4.94 -1.56 11.48
C GLY A 205 -4.01 -0.75 10.55
N TYR A 206 -3.24 -1.42 9.71
CA TYR A 206 -2.39 -0.79 8.69
C TYR A 206 -3.12 -0.63 7.36
N GLU A 207 -2.59 0.22 6.49
CA GLU A 207 -3.11 0.42 5.14
C GLU A 207 -2.37 -0.51 4.19
N ALA A 208 -3.09 -1.26 3.34
CA ALA A 208 -2.51 -2.15 2.34
C ALA A 208 -2.67 -1.57 0.93
N ALA A 209 -1.66 -1.75 0.09
CA ALA A 209 -1.67 -1.41 -1.33
C ALA A 209 -0.90 -2.47 -2.12
N ILE A 210 -1.06 -2.49 -3.44
CA ILE A 210 -0.35 -3.41 -4.33
C ILE A 210 0.70 -2.62 -5.10
N TYR A 211 1.89 -3.18 -5.20
CA TYR A 211 2.87 -2.78 -6.20
C TYR A 211 2.91 -3.82 -7.31
N ALA A 212 2.99 -3.33 -8.55
CA ALA A 212 3.28 -4.12 -9.74
C ALA A 212 3.60 -3.18 -10.91
N SER A 213 4.16 -3.73 -11.99
CA SER A 213 4.35 -2.98 -13.22
C SER A 213 3.05 -2.60 -13.92
N ASN A 214 3.09 -1.58 -14.78
CA ASN A 214 2.00 -1.23 -15.69
C ASN A 214 1.52 -2.44 -16.51
N TYR A 215 2.47 -3.27 -16.98
CA TYR A 215 2.17 -4.50 -17.70
C TYR A 215 1.43 -5.49 -16.79
N SER A 216 1.98 -5.80 -15.61
CA SER A 216 1.41 -6.77 -14.68
C SER A 216 0.02 -6.34 -14.20
N PHE A 217 -0.21 -5.05 -13.92
CA PHE A 217 -1.54 -4.56 -13.60
C PHE A 217 -2.56 -4.69 -14.73
N THR A 218 -2.10 -4.71 -15.98
CA THR A 218 -2.97 -4.78 -17.16
C THR A 218 -3.24 -6.24 -17.56
N ASN A 219 -2.21 -7.08 -17.52
CA ASN A 219 -2.24 -8.43 -18.08
C ASN A 219 -2.30 -9.52 -17.00
N GLU A 220 -1.57 -9.36 -15.90
CA GLU A 220 -1.43 -10.41 -14.87
C GLU A 220 -2.41 -10.25 -13.70
N LEU A 221 -2.80 -9.01 -13.39
CA LEU A 221 -3.68 -8.64 -12.28
C LEU A 221 -4.99 -7.94 -12.74
N PRO A 222 -5.70 -8.46 -13.78
CA PRO A 222 -6.86 -7.77 -14.36
C PRO A 222 -8.12 -7.79 -13.47
N GLU A 223 -8.12 -8.63 -12.43
CA GLU A 223 -9.30 -8.87 -11.60
C GLU A 223 -9.82 -7.60 -10.91
N LYS A 224 -11.15 -7.40 -10.96
CA LYS A 224 -11.79 -6.21 -10.37
C LYS A 224 -11.55 -6.10 -8.85
N THR A 225 -11.21 -7.19 -8.19
CA THR A 225 -10.84 -7.22 -6.76
C THR A 225 -9.70 -6.26 -6.45
N PHE A 226 -8.72 -6.08 -7.35
CA PHE A 226 -7.60 -5.15 -7.16
C PHE A 226 -8.05 -3.68 -7.06
N ASN A 227 -9.24 -3.32 -7.53
CA ASN A 227 -9.79 -1.96 -7.39
C ASN A 227 -10.13 -1.55 -5.95
N LYS A 228 -10.03 -2.48 -4.99
CA LYS A 228 -10.21 -2.22 -3.56
C LYS A 228 -8.98 -1.56 -2.93
N TRP A 229 -7.79 -1.82 -3.46
CA TRP A 229 -6.53 -1.36 -2.89
C TRP A 229 -5.86 -0.31 -3.75
N GLY A 230 -4.81 0.26 -3.17
CA GLY A 230 -3.90 1.11 -3.89
C GLY A 230 -3.04 0.43 -4.91
N ARG A 231 -2.52 1.25 -5.82
CA ARG A 231 -1.55 0.88 -6.83
C ARG A 231 -0.37 1.83 -6.76
N TRP A 232 0.77 1.25 -6.44
CA TRP A 232 2.07 1.78 -6.77
C TRP A 232 2.48 1.12 -8.08
N VAL A 233 2.51 1.90 -9.16
CA VAL A 233 2.70 1.38 -10.51
C VAL A 233 4.12 1.67 -10.96
N ALA A 234 4.85 0.62 -11.33
CA ALA A 234 6.11 0.79 -12.04
C ALA A 234 5.88 0.98 -13.54
N HIS A 235 6.41 2.08 -14.07
CA HIS A 235 6.43 2.34 -15.50
C HIS A 235 7.57 3.32 -15.81
N TYR A 236 8.69 2.78 -16.27
CA TYR A 236 9.91 3.56 -16.51
C TYR A 236 9.80 4.34 -17.83
N SER A 237 9.24 5.55 -17.74
CA SER A 237 8.94 6.38 -18.90
C SER A 237 8.85 7.85 -18.48
N ALA A 238 8.77 8.78 -19.44
CA ALA A 238 8.56 10.18 -19.11
C ALA A 238 7.15 10.48 -18.56
N LYS A 239 6.22 9.52 -18.67
CA LYS A 239 4.87 9.61 -18.10
C LYS A 239 4.35 8.20 -17.82
N CYS A 240 3.69 8.01 -16.68
CA CYS A 240 2.97 6.77 -16.42
C CYS A 240 1.80 6.60 -17.42
N GLY A 241 1.92 5.58 -18.28
CA GLY A 241 0.91 5.17 -19.26
C GLY A 241 -0.24 4.32 -18.73
N TYR A 242 -0.25 3.96 -17.43
CA TYR A 242 -1.29 3.12 -16.86
C TYR A 242 -2.67 3.79 -16.93
N LYS A 243 -3.66 3.08 -17.46
CA LYS A 243 -5.00 3.62 -17.71
C LYS A 243 -5.91 3.60 -16.48
N GLY A 244 -5.58 2.77 -15.49
CA GLY A 244 -6.31 2.70 -14.23
C GLY A 244 -5.93 3.82 -13.27
N THR A 245 -6.58 3.87 -12.11
CA THR A 245 -6.20 4.78 -11.03
C THR A 245 -5.01 4.22 -10.25
N TYR A 246 -3.99 5.05 -10.07
CA TYR A 246 -2.79 4.77 -9.29
C TYR A 246 -2.45 5.98 -8.42
N GLN A 247 -1.59 5.77 -7.43
CA GLN A 247 -1.30 6.78 -6.41
C GLN A 247 0.17 7.04 -6.26
N MET A 248 0.98 6.02 -6.52
CA MET A 248 2.40 6.17 -6.64
C MET A 248 2.82 5.66 -8.00
N TRP A 249 3.77 6.36 -8.59
CA TRP A 249 4.40 5.99 -9.85
C TRP A 249 5.89 5.84 -9.61
N GLN A 250 6.42 4.63 -9.80
CA GLN A 250 7.86 4.42 -9.91
C GLN A 250 8.26 4.77 -11.34
N ALA A 251 8.94 5.89 -11.48
CA ALA A 251 9.21 6.54 -12.76
C ALA A 251 10.51 6.09 -13.40
N THR A 252 11.48 5.63 -12.60
CA THR A 252 12.76 5.12 -13.08
C THR A 252 13.44 4.31 -11.99
N ASN A 253 14.28 3.37 -12.41
CA ASN A 253 15.24 2.66 -11.58
C ASN A 253 16.68 3.16 -11.71
N GLN A 254 16.89 4.22 -12.48
CA GLN A 254 18.23 4.80 -12.75
C GLN A 254 18.38 6.18 -12.09
N GLY A 255 17.62 6.45 -11.04
CA GLY A 255 17.71 7.70 -10.30
C GLY A 255 19.05 7.88 -9.60
N ARG A 256 19.37 9.13 -9.27
CA ARG A 256 20.52 9.52 -8.44
C ARG A 256 20.02 10.43 -7.34
N VAL A 257 20.37 10.10 -6.11
CA VAL A 257 19.99 10.85 -4.90
C VAL A 257 21.21 10.92 -4.01
N ALA A 258 21.56 12.11 -3.53
CA ALA A 258 22.66 12.25 -2.57
C ALA A 258 22.43 11.36 -1.34
N GLY A 259 23.47 10.65 -0.92
CA GLY A 259 23.41 9.71 0.21
C GLY A 259 23.07 8.27 -0.13
N VAL A 260 22.67 7.97 -1.38
CA VAL A 260 22.54 6.58 -1.88
C VAL A 260 23.67 6.28 -2.85
N GLN A 261 24.39 5.17 -2.61
CA GLN A 261 25.42 4.72 -3.54
C GLN A 261 24.78 4.00 -4.73
N GLY A 262 25.19 4.35 -5.94
CA GLY A 262 24.66 3.69 -7.15
C GLY A 262 23.29 4.24 -7.59
N PRO A 263 22.59 3.51 -8.47
CA PRO A 263 21.25 3.87 -8.91
C PRO A 263 20.20 3.61 -7.81
N VAL A 264 19.13 4.40 -7.81
CA VAL A 264 17.99 4.23 -6.89
C VAL A 264 16.68 4.47 -7.62
N ASP A 265 15.64 3.74 -7.22
CA ASP A 265 14.29 3.90 -7.74
C ASP A 265 13.70 5.26 -7.32
N ILE A 266 13.09 5.98 -8.27
CA ILE A 266 12.43 7.27 -8.03
C ILE A 266 10.93 7.13 -8.17
N ASN A 267 10.24 7.61 -7.15
CA ASN A 267 8.79 7.55 -7.04
C ASN A 267 8.17 8.92 -6.97
N PHE A 268 7.00 9.07 -7.58
CA PHE A 268 6.14 10.22 -7.37
C PHE A 268 4.82 9.79 -6.74
N LEU A 269 4.45 10.44 -5.65
CA LEU A 269 3.08 10.38 -5.15
C LEU A 269 2.21 11.24 -6.08
N ILE A 270 1.40 10.61 -6.93
CA ILE A 270 0.58 11.25 -7.98
C ILE A 270 -0.83 11.60 -7.50
N SER A 271 -1.28 10.95 -6.43
CA SER A 271 -2.68 11.05 -6.04
C SER A 271 -2.86 11.51 -4.61
N ASP A 272 -3.87 12.37 -4.43
CA ASP A 272 -4.42 12.74 -3.14
C ASP A 272 -5.08 11.53 -2.43
N GLN A 273 -5.34 10.44 -3.15
CA GLN A 273 -6.13 9.29 -2.69
C GLN A 273 -5.46 8.50 -1.56
N ILE A 274 -5.81 8.84 -0.32
CA ILE A 274 -5.68 7.92 0.84
C ILE A 274 -6.58 6.69 0.59
N PHE A 275 -6.08 5.46 0.76
CA PHE A 275 -6.74 4.25 0.27
C PHE A 275 -7.98 3.84 1.02
N VAL A 276 -8.11 4.26 2.27
CA VAL A 276 -9.31 3.88 3.01
C VAL A 276 -10.47 4.75 2.58
N LYS A 277 -11.19 4.30 1.55
CA LYS A 277 -12.52 4.82 1.22
C LYS A 277 -13.37 4.68 2.48
N PRO A 278 -13.73 5.79 3.14
CA PRO A 278 -14.44 5.68 4.39
C PRO A 278 -15.85 5.17 4.10
N THR A 279 -16.38 4.41 5.05
CA THR A 279 -17.81 4.16 5.11
C THR A 279 -18.48 5.27 5.91
N VAL A 280 -19.74 5.56 5.60
CA VAL A 280 -20.51 6.59 6.30
C VAL A 280 -21.87 6.03 6.70
N LYS A 281 -22.30 6.32 7.92
CA LYS A 281 -23.66 6.08 8.42
C LYS A 281 -24.23 7.39 8.95
N VAL A 282 -25.48 7.68 8.60
CA VAL A 282 -26.19 8.88 9.05
C VAL A 282 -27.46 8.51 9.79
N THR A 283 -27.70 9.18 10.92
CA THR A 283 -28.88 8.95 11.78
C THR A 283 -29.38 10.29 12.32
N THR A 284 -30.66 10.39 12.62
CA THR A 284 -31.21 11.59 13.30
C THR A 284 -30.66 11.68 14.71
N ALA A 285 -30.46 12.91 15.22
CA ALA A 285 -29.83 13.14 16.53
C ALA A 285 -30.56 14.25 17.33
N GLY A 286 -31.89 14.24 17.25
CA GLY A 286 -32.79 15.27 17.78
C GLY A 286 -33.21 16.32 16.75
N LYS A 287 -34.00 17.31 17.18
CA LYS A 287 -34.53 18.37 16.32
C LYS A 287 -33.41 19.10 15.59
N LYS A 288 -33.54 19.25 14.27
CA LYS A 288 -32.61 19.98 13.38
C LYS A 288 -31.16 19.45 13.44
N LYS A 289 -30.97 18.17 13.79
CA LYS A 289 -29.65 17.55 14.04
C LYS A 289 -29.52 16.15 13.42
N VAL A 290 -28.37 15.88 12.83
CA VAL A 290 -28.00 14.56 12.27
C VAL A 290 -26.63 14.15 12.82
N LYS A 291 -26.49 12.89 13.25
CA LYS A 291 -25.21 12.27 13.57
C LYS A 291 -24.66 11.59 12.32
N VAL A 292 -23.48 12.02 11.89
CA VAL A 292 -22.70 11.42 10.81
C VAL A 292 -21.57 10.62 11.46
N SER A 293 -21.52 9.31 11.21
CA SER A 293 -20.47 8.43 11.71
C SER A 293 -19.67 7.85 10.55
N TRP A 294 -18.39 7.63 10.74
CA TRP A 294 -17.49 7.11 9.71
C TRP A 294 -16.57 6.03 10.26
N LYS A 295 -16.11 5.16 9.35
CA LYS A 295 -14.99 4.23 9.58
C LYS A 295 -14.02 4.32 8.40
N PRO A 296 -12.70 4.16 8.63
CA PRO A 296 -12.05 3.95 9.92
C PRO A 296 -11.96 5.25 10.75
N LYS A 297 -11.73 5.09 12.06
CA LYS A 297 -11.23 6.18 12.90
C LYS A 297 -9.72 6.26 12.67
N LYS A 298 -9.20 7.38 12.17
CA LYS A 298 -7.76 7.49 11.83
C LYS A 298 -7.11 8.63 12.62
N LYS A 299 -6.11 8.31 13.47
CA LYS A 299 -5.29 9.28 14.19
C LYS A 299 -4.39 10.02 13.19
N GLY A 300 -4.16 11.31 13.38
CA GLY A 300 -3.34 12.13 12.46
C GLY A 300 -4.02 12.44 11.12
N SER A 301 -5.32 12.17 10.97
CA SER A 301 -6.10 12.54 9.78
C SER A 301 -7.34 13.34 10.17
N THR A 302 -7.87 14.08 9.21
CA THR A 302 -9.19 14.69 9.27
C THR A 302 -10.20 13.92 8.42
N VAL A 303 -11.48 14.12 8.69
CA VAL A 303 -12.59 13.71 7.84
C VAL A 303 -13.25 14.97 7.29
N GLN A 304 -13.46 15.00 5.99
CA GLN A 304 -14.23 16.01 5.29
C GLN A 304 -15.64 15.47 5.08
N ILE A 305 -16.63 16.08 5.74
CA ILE A 305 -18.04 15.72 5.68
C ILE A 305 -18.73 16.66 4.70
N TYR A 306 -19.26 16.10 3.63
CA TYR A 306 -20.01 16.82 2.62
C TYR A 306 -21.49 16.55 2.82
N TYR A 307 -22.32 17.59 2.86
CA TYR A 307 -23.77 17.43 2.93
C TYR A 307 -24.56 18.43 2.09
N SER A 308 -25.68 17.99 1.52
CA SER A 308 -26.55 18.82 0.67
C SER A 308 -28.03 18.44 0.79
N ARG A 309 -28.93 19.35 0.40
CA ARG A 309 -30.36 19.04 0.19
C ARG A 309 -30.63 18.38 -1.16
N SER A 310 -29.65 18.37 -2.06
CA SER A 310 -29.75 17.72 -3.38
C SER A 310 -28.64 16.67 -3.54
N LYS A 311 -28.97 15.51 -4.12
CA LYS A 311 -28.00 14.42 -4.34
C LYS A 311 -26.90 14.83 -5.31
N LYS A 312 -27.24 15.64 -6.33
CA LYS A 312 -26.36 16.12 -7.40
C LYS A 312 -26.03 17.61 -7.31
N GLY A 313 -26.50 18.31 -6.27
CA GLY A 313 -26.29 19.74 -6.10
C GLY A 313 -24.98 20.10 -5.39
N LYS A 314 -24.80 21.39 -5.09
CA LYS A 314 -23.66 21.89 -4.30
C LYS A 314 -23.70 21.33 -2.87
N TYR A 315 -22.59 20.78 -2.41
CA TYR A 315 -22.43 20.27 -1.04
C TYR A 315 -21.76 21.32 -0.16
N LYS A 316 -22.22 21.43 1.08
CA LYS A 316 -21.51 22.12 2.16
C LYS A 316 -20.44 21.18 2.72
N LEU A 317 -19.27 21.72 3.04
CA LEU A 317 -18.15 20.99 3.64
C LEU A 317 -18.04 21.30 5.13
N LEU A 318 -17.73 20.29 5.93
CA LEU A 318 -17.31 20.41 7.32
C LEU A 318 -16.14 19.46 7.59
N THR A 319 -15.03 19.98 8.11
CA THR A 319 -13.86 19.18 8.47
C THR A 319 -13.85 18.86 9.97
N LYS A 320 -13.49 17.62 10.33
CA LYS A 320 -13.38 17.14 11.72
C LYS A 320 -12.17 16.23 11.90
N ASN A 321 -11.72 16.03 13.14
CA ASN A 321 -10.69 15.05 13.44
C ASN A 321 -11.23 13.62 13.21
N ALA A 322 -10.56 12.84 12.36
CA ALA A 322 -11.03 11.51 11.96
C ALA A 322 -11.01 10.49 13.11
N LYS A 323 -10.18 10.67 14.16
CA LYS A 323 -10.14 9.80 15.34
C LYS A 323 -11.48 9.72 16.07
N LYS A 324 -12.32 10.77 15.98
CA LYS A 324 -13.62 10.81 16.69
C LYS A 324 -14.62 9.76 16.18
N GLY A 325 -14.55 9.39 14.89
CA GLY A 325 -15.48 8.44 14.27
C GLY A 325 -16.92 8.89 14.11
N SER A 326 -17.30 10.05 14.67
CA SER A 326 -18.60 10.67 14.41
C SER A 326 -18.61 12.17 14.73
N ALA A 327 -19.58 12.88 14.14
CA ALA A 327 -19.88 14.27 14.42
C ALA A 327 -21.39 14.54 14.32
N LYS A 328 -21.88 15.49 15.12
CA LYS A 328 -23.26 15.98 15.03
C LYS A 328 -23.28 17.23 14.14
N ILE A 329 -24.06 17.19 13.07
CA ILE A 329 -24.36 18.33 12.20
C ILE A 329 -25.66 18.96 12.73
N LYS A 330 -25.59 20.25 13.09
CA LYS A 330 -26.69 21.01 13.70
C LYS A 330 -27.26 22.02 12.70
N LYS A 331 -28.32 22.73 13.09
CA LYS A 331 -28.95 23.83 12.31
C LYS A 331 -29.46 23.37 10.93
N LEU A 332 -29.89 22.12 10.82
CA LEU A 332 -30.50 21.59 9.60
C LEU A 332 -32.00 21.94 9.55
N LYS A 333 -32.59 22.02 8.35
CA LYS A 333 -34.03 22.26 8.20
C LYS A 333 -34.81 20.97 8.52
N SER A 334 -35.70 21.03 9.50
CA SER A 334 -36.59 19.91 9.88
C SER A 334 -37.49 19.50 8.69
N GLY A 335 -37.84 18.23 8.62
CA GLY A 335 -38.63 17.61 7.54
C GLY A 335 -37.88 17.45 6.20
N LYS A 336 -36.71 18.07 6.02
CA LYS A 336 -35.98 18.01 4.76
C LYS A 336 -35.04 16.80 4.70
N LYS A 337 -34.92 16.20 3.52
CA LYS A 337 -33.93 15.15 3.22
C LYS A 337 -32.57 15.79 2.95
N TYR A 338 -31.53 15.22 3.54
CA TYR A 338 -30.15 15.60 3.29
C TYR A 338 -29.34 14.38 2.83
N TYR A 339 -28.43 14.63 1.91
CA TYR A 339 -27.47 13.67 1.37
C TYR A 339 -26.11 13.93 1.97
N PHE A 340 -25.35 12.88 2.29
CA PHE A 340 -24.06 12.95 2.94
C PHE A 340 -23.06 12.02 2.24
N LYS A 341 -21.82 12.49 2.10
CA LYS A 341 -20.65 11.66 1.76
C LYS A 341 -19.46 12.18 2.56
N VAL A 342 -18.48 11.33 2.82
CA VAL A 342 -17.28 11.71 3.55
C VAL A 342 -16.03 11.26 2.82
N ARG A 343 -14.90 11.93 3.07
CA ARG A 343 -13.56 11.43 2.70
C ARG A 343 -12.59 11.74 3.83
N LEU A 344 -11.57 10.92 4.01
CA LEU A 344 -10.45 11.21 4.91
C LEU A 344 -9.48 12.17 4.23
N SER A 345 -8.74 12.95 4.99
CA SER A 345 -7.65 13.77 4.47
C SER A 345 -6.52 13.93 5.49
N ARG A 346 -5.30 14.23 5.02
CA ARG A 346 -4.14 14.58 5.85
C ARG A 346 -3.25 15.57 5.10
N GLN A 347 -2.39 16.29 5.83
CA GLN A 347 -1.34 17.10 5.20
C GLN A 347 -0.13 16.22 4.93
N LEU A 348 0.48 16.39 3.75
CA LEU A 348 1.79 15.89 3.38
C LEU A 348 2.53 17.06 2.72
N ASN A 349 3.61 17.53 3.35
CA ASN A 349 4.49 18.60 2.86
C ASN A 349 3.74 19.85 2.35
N GLY A 350 2.79 20.33 3.16
CA GLY A 350 1.98 21.52 2.83
C GLY A 350 0.79 21.25 1.90
N VAL A 351 0.64 20.03 1.38
CA VAL A 351 -0.47 19.66 0.50
C VAL A 351 -1.48 18.75 1.19
N THR A 352 -2.77 19.03 1.01
CA THR A 352 -3.85 18.21 1.56
C THR A 352 -4.15 17.03 0.63
N VAL A 353 -3.77 15.82 1.05
CA VAL A 353 -4.18 14.59 0.36
C VAL A 353 -5.50 14.08 0.94
N CYS A 354 -6.42 13.60 0.09
CA CYS A 354 -7.77 13.15 0.42
C CYS A 354 -8.13 11.76 -0.13
N SER A 355 -8.72 10.88 0.68
CA SER A 355 -9.27 9.60 0.20
C SER A 355 -10.36 9.74 -0.86
N ARG A 356 -10.73 8.61 -1.47
CA ARG A 356 -12.01 8.49 -2.21
C ARG A 356 -13.17 8.91 -1.32
N TYR A 357 -14.21 9.46 -1.95
CA TYR A 357 -15.48 9.65 -1.27
C TYR A 357 -16.12 8.31 -0.89
N SER A 358 -16.74 8.26 0.29
CA SER A 358 -17.71 7.24 0.66
C SER A 358 -18.85 7.17 -0.37
N LYS A 359 -19.66 6.09 -0.30
CA LYS A 359 -20.98 6.12 -0.94
C LYS A 359 -21.79 7.30 -0.38
N THR A 360 -22.63 7.91 -1.22
CA THR A 360 -23.58 8.93 -0.78
C THR A 360 -24.75 8.26 -0.08
N VAL A 361 -25.02 8.64 1.16
CA VAL A 361 -26.15 8.19 1.98
C VAL A 361 -27.11 9.35 2.23
N SER A 362 -28.33 9.09 2.71
CA SER A 362 -29.29 10.16 2.99
C SER A 362 -30.09 9.92 4.26
N VAL A 363 -30.61 11.00 4.86
CA VAL A 363 -31.52 10.95 6.01
C VAL A 363 -32.50 12.12 5.97
N ARG A 364 -33.73 11.90 6.42
CA ARG A 364 -34.72 12.96 6.65
C ARG A 364 -34.55 13.52 8.06
N VAL A 365 -34.36 14.82 8.17
CA VAL A 365 -34.09 15.50 9.45
C VAL A 365 -35.37 15.58 10.26
N ARG A 366 -35.31 15.18 11.54
CA ARG A 366 -36.38 15.40 12.52
C ARG A 366 -36.39 16.86 12.97
#